data_AF-A0A352A3M8-F1
#
_entry.id   AF-A0A352A3M8-F1
#
_cell.length_a   1.000
_cell.length_b   1.000
_cell.length_c   1.000
_cell.angle_alpha   90.00
_cell.angle_beta   90.00
_cell.angle_gamma   90.00
#
_symmetry.space_group_name_H-M   'P 1'
#
loop_
_entity.id
_entity.type
_entity.pdbx_description
1 polymer ?
#
loop_
_entity_poly.entity_id
_entity_poly.type
_entity_poly.pdbx_seq_one_letter_code
_entity_poly.pdbx_strand_id
1 'polypeptide(L)'
;MAEGYIIAQVYTSRAIIPIMDASVSITQEKGDKRVVIGFRKTNENGKTYPVTITTPNEELSLSPGLRTPFTTCDVQIEHPDFYTIFIKDVQIFANTTSIQNAELVPIESGANTKNAVEAFRVLPQDL
;
A
#
# COMPACT_ATOMS: atom_id res chain seq x y z
N MET A 1 18.67 -16.48 2.09
CA MET A 1 17.65 -15.41 2.07
C MET A 1 18.10 -14.42 1.03
N ALA A 2 17.16 -13.87 0.26
CA ALA A 2 17.44 -12.82 -0.72
C ALA A 2 16.83 -11.50 -0.25
N GLU A 3 17.14 -10.42 -0.97
CA GLU A 3 16.58 -9.11 -0.71
C GLU A 3 15.72 -8.69 -1.92
N GLY A 4 14.53 -8.19 -1.63
CA GLY A 4 13.71 -7.49 -2.61
C GLY A 4 13.57 -6.03 -2.20
N TYR A 5 13.17 -5.19 -3.16
CA TYR A 5 13.01 -3.76 -2.91
C TYR A 5 11.58 -3.34 -3.23
N ILE A 6 11.02 -2.45 -2.41
CA ILE A 6 9.75 -1.79 -2.68
C ILE A 6 9.95 -0.29 -2.78
N ILE A 7 9.35 0.32 -3.80
CA ILE A 7 9.23 1.76 -3.97
C ILE A 7 7.74 2.08 -4.06
N ALA A 8 7.25 3.00 -3.23
CA ALA A 8 5.91 3.56 -3.41
C ALA A 8 6.00 4.81 -4.27
N GLN A 9 5.19 4.86 -5.32
CA GLN A 9 4.96 6.02 -6.17
C GLN A 9 3.56 6.56 -5.86
N VAL A 10 3.51 7.71 -5.22
CA VAL A 10 2.29 8.37 -4.78
C VAL A 10 2.01 9.56 -5.68
N TYR A 11 0.80 9.61 -6.22
CA TYR A 11 0.34 10.69 -7.07
C TYR A 11 -1.14 10.97 -6.84
N THR A 12 -1.66 12.05 -7.41
CA THR A 12 -3.10 12.34 -7.45
C THR A 12 -3.55 12.66 -8.86
N SER A 13 -4.83 12.39 -9.12
CA SER A 13 -5.55 12.73 -10.34
C SER A 13 -5.01 12.00 -11.59
N ARG A 14 -5.78 12.09 -12.68
CA ARG A 14 -5.40 11.56 -14.01
C ARG A 14 -4.13 12.19 -14.57
N ALA A 15 -3.77 13.38 -14.08
CA ALA A 15 -2.55 14.08 -14.48
C ALA A 15 -1.27 13.51 -13.82
N ILE A 16 -1.38 12.51 -12.93
CA ILE A 16 -0.25 11.89 -12.21
C ILE A 16 0.60 12.97 -11.54
N ILE A 17 -0.04 13.82 -10.75
CA ILE A 17 0.66 14.88 -10.02
C ILE A 17 1.34 14.22 -8.82
N PRO A 18 2.68 14.25 -8.70
CA PRO A 18 3.38 13.62 -7.60
C PRO A 18 3.04 14.28 -6.27
N ILE A 19 2.86 13.47 -5.22
CA ILE A 19 2.63 13.97 -3.86
C ILE A 19 3.90 13.80 -3.04
N MET A 20 4.48 14.91 -2.60
CA MET A 20 5.60 14.92 -1.65
C MET A 20 5.11 14.79 -0.22
N ASP A 21 5.99 14.37 0.68
CA ASP A 21 5.74 14.27 2.13
C ASP A 21 4.61 13.31 2.56
N ALA A 22 4.09 12.48 1.66
CA ALA A 22 3.19 11.38 2.01
C ALA A 22 3.96 10.34 2.83
N SER A 23 3.40 9.99 3.98
CA SER A 23 3.95 9.00 4.90
C SER A 23 3.58 7.61 4.44
N VAL A 24 4.58 6.79 4.15
CA VAL A 24 4.44 5.42 3.66
C VAL A 24 4.97 4.46 4.72
N SER A 25 4.07 3.72 5.33
CA SER A 25 4.36 2.65 6.29
C SER A 25 4.25 1.30 5.58
N ILE A 26 5.33 0.53 5.59
CA ILE A 26 5.32 -0.84 5.10
C ILE A 26 5.33 -1.77 6.31
N THR A 27 4.33 -2.64 6.36
CA THR A 27 4.17 -3.64 7.41
C THR A 27 4.17 -5.03 6.81
N GLN A 28 4.61 -6.01 7.58
CA GLN A 28 4.61 -7.41 7.19
C GLN A 28 3.82 -8.20 8.21
N GLU A 29 2.97 -9.09 7.71
CA GLU A 29 2.28 -10.07 8.53
C GLU A 29 3.24 -11.24 8.82
N LYS A 30 3.56 -11.45 10.09
CA LYS A 30 4.43 -12.54 10.56
C LYS A 30 3.65 -13.39 11.55
N GLY A 31 2.84 -14.31 11.02
CA GLY A 31 1.86 -15.06 11.80
C GLY A 31 0.74 -14.12 12.27
N ASP A 32 0.41 -14.14 13.56
CA ASP A 32 -0.66 -13.32 14.14
C ASP A 32 -0.26 -11.84 14.40
N LYS A 33 0.99 -11.48 14.10
CA LYS A 33 1.55 -10.14 14.41
C LYS A 33 1.85 -9.38 13.12
N ARG A 34 1.41 -8.11 13.06
CA ARG A 34 1.89 -7.14 12.08
C ARG A 34 3.11 -6.41 12.62
N VAL A 35 4.20 -6.45 11.85
CA VAL A 35 5.46 -5.77 12.18
C VAL A 35 5.72 -4.69 11.15
N VAL A 36 5.99 -3.47 11.62
CA VAL A 36 6.45 -2.38 10.73
C VAL A 36 7.88 -2.67 10.31
N ILE A 37 8.10 -2.87 9.02
CA ILE A 37 9.43 -3.17 8.45
C ILE A 37 10.09 -1.93 7.85
N GLY A 38 9.31 -0.89 7.53
CA GLY A 38 9.84 0.36 7.01
C GLY A 38 8.85 1.50 7.13
N PHE A 39 9.39 2.69 7.35
CA PHE A 39 8.65 3.95 7.28
C PHE A 39 9.44 4.93 6.42
N ARG A 40 8.81 5.47 5.37
CA ARG A 40 9.43 6.42 4.45
C ARG A 40 8.46 7.54 4.13
N LYS A 41 9.01 8.65 3.67
CA LYS A 41 8.24 9.73 3.06
C LYS A 41 8.53 9.80 1.57
N THR A 42 7.55 10.27 0.81
CA THR A 42 7.74 10.55 -0.61
C THR A 42 8.54 11.84 -0.82
N ASN A 43 9.41 11.83 -1.84
CA ASN A 43 10.17 12.99 -2.26
C ASN A 43 9.37 13.87 -3.26
N GLU A 44 10.02 14.88 -3.83
CA GLU A 44 9.45 15.81 -4.83
C GLU A 44 8.88 15.12 -6.08
N ASN A 45 9.35 13.90 -6.41
CA ASN A 45 8.85 13.09 -7.52
C ASN A 45 7.72 12.14 -7.10
N GLY A 46 7.21 12.26 -5.87
CA GLY A 46 6.19 11.38 -5.31
C GLY A 46 6.69 9.97 -5.01
N LYS A 47 8.01 9.73 -5.01
CA LYS A 47 8.60 8.41 -4.79
C LYS A 47 9.19 8.29 -3.40
N THR A 48 9.06 7.13 -2.77
CA THR A 48 9.85 6.80 -1.59
C THR A 48 11.25 6.35 -2.00
N TYR A 49 12.22 6.49 -1.08
CA TYR A 49 13.46 5.72 -1.21
C TYR A 49 13.16 4.22 -1.16
N PRO A 50 13.94 3.37 -1.86
CA PRO A 50 13.75 1.92 -1.83
C PRO A 50 13.80 1.38 -0.40
N VAL A 51 12.84 0.55 -0.04
CA VAL A 51 12.83 -0.19 1.23
C VAL A 51 13.20 -1.64 0.94
N THR A 52 14.25 -2.10 1.62
CA THR A 52 14.72 -3.49 1.52
C THR A 52 13.82 -4.40 2.35
N ILE A 53 13.37 -5.49 1.74
CA ILE A 53 12.52 -6.51 2.38
C ILE A 53 13.22 -7.86 2.22
N THR A 54 13.31 -8.61 3.32
CA THR A 54 13.86 -9.97 3.27
C THR A 54 12.87 -10.90 2.56
N THR A 55 13.33 -11.53 1.48
CA THR A 55 12.55 -12.47 0.67
C THR A 55 13.14 -13.89 0.69
N PRO A 56 12.31 -14.92 0.46
CA PRO A 56 12.82 -16.26 0.12
C PRO A 56 13.70 -16.20 -1.15
N ASN A 57 14.62 -17.17 -1.29
CA ASN A 57 15.56 -17.19 -2.41
C ASN A 57 14.85 -17.52 -3.74
N GLU A 58 15.32 -16.94 -4.84
CA GLU A 58 14.75 -17.10 -6.19
C GLU A 58 14.73 -18.57 -6.65
N GLU A 59 15.69 -19.38 -6.19
CA GLU A 59 15.75 -20.83 -6.47
C GLU A 59 14.48 -21.59 -6.06
N LEU A 60 13.70 -21.06 -5.11
CA LEU A 60 12.40 -21.63 -4.73
C LEU A 60 11.29 -21.33 -5.76
N SER A 61 11.49 -20.36 -6.66
CA SER A 61 10.58 -20.05 -7.77
C SER A 61 10.79 -20.96 -8.98
N LEU A 62 11.91 -21.69 -9.03
CA LEU A 62 12.31 -22.55 -10.17
C LEU A 62 11.86 -24.01 -10.03
N SER A 63 11.27 -24.39 -8.88
CA SER A 63 10.73 -25.73 -8.64
C SER A 63 9.22 -25.67 -8.43
N PRO A 64 8.40 -26.43 -9.19
CA PRO A 64 6.97 -26.56 -8.89
C PRO A 64 6.80 -27.32 -7.57
N GLY A 65 6.62 -26.59 -6.46
CA GLY A 65 6.44 -27.20 -5.14
C GLY A 65 6.27 -26.18 -4.02
N LEU A 66 5.00 -25.94 -3.64
CA LEU A 66 4.48 -25.48 -2.34
C LEU A 66 5.16 -24.35 -1.52
N ARG A 67 6.19 -23.66 -2.03
CA ARG A 67 6.83 -22.53 -1.34
C ARG A 67 6.54 -21.26 -2.10
N THR A 68 5.82 -20.32 -1.49
CA THR A 68 5.56 -18.99 -2.05
C THR A 68 6.91 -18.30 -2.32
N PRO A 69 7.28 -18.06 -3.59
CA PRO A 69 8.60 -17.53 -3.95
C PRO A 69 8.75 -16.03 -3.70
N PHE A 70 7.73 -15.41 -3.11
CA PHE A 70 7.64 -14.00 -2.80
C PHE A 70 7.30 -13.80 -1.32
N THR A 71 7.63 -12.62 -0.84
CA THR A 71 7.17 -12.13 0.45
C THR A 71 6.02 -11.16 0.23
N THR A 72 4.95 -11.27 1.02
CA THR A 72 3.87 -10.28 1.04
C THR A 72 4.13 -9.22 2.11
N CYS A 73 3.70 -7.99 1.82
CA CYS A 73 3.69 -6.89 2.76
C CYS A 73 2.46 -6.00 2.51
N ASP A 74 2.04 -5.29 3.54
CA ASP A 74 1.00 -4.29 3.46
C ASP A 74 1.64 -2.91 3.43
N VAL A 75 1.11 -2.02 2.59
CA VAL A 75 1.58 -0.64 2.44
C VAL A 75 0.44 0.30 2.82
N GLN A 76 0.67 1.13 3.83
CA GLN A 76 -0.23 2.19 4.26
C GLN A 76 0.37 3.55 3.86
N ILE A 77 -0.43 4.39 3.22
CA ILE A 77 -0.01 5.69 2.72
C ILE A 77 -0.94 6.76 3.29
N GLU A 78 -0.35 7.77 3.94
CA GLU A 78 -1.05 8.79 4.71
C GLU A 78 -0.54 10.19 4.35
N HIS A 79 -1.45 11.13 4.18
CA HIS A 79 -1.15 12.55 3.99
C HIS A 79 -2.26 13.39 4.61
N PRO A 80 -1.98 14.52 5.30
CA PRO A 80 -3.00 15.31 5.98
C PRO A 80 -4.14 15.80 5.06
N ASP A 81 -3.81 16.16 3.82
CA ASP A 81 -4.78 16.66 2.84
C ASP A 81 -5.46 15.57 1.98
N PHE A 82 -5.16 14.28 2.18
CA PHE A 82 -5.66 13.19 1.34
C PHE A 82 -6.18 12.01 2.16
N TYR A 83 -7.06 11.21 1.56
CA TYR A 83 -7.52 9.97 2.18
C TYR A 83 -6.38 8.96 2.32
N THR A 84 -6.31 8.30 3.48
CA THR A 84 -5.39 7.18 3.72
C THR A 84 -5.73 6.00 2.82
N ILE A 85 -4.71 5.43 2.18
CA ILE A 85 -4.83 4.22 1.37
C ILE A 85 -4.11 3.07 2.06
N PHE A 86 -4.72 1.89 2.02
CA PHE A 86 -4.15 0.65 2.53
C PHE A 86 -4.11 -0.39 1.41
N ILE A 87 -2.92 -0.79 1.01
CA ILE A 87 -2.67 -1.79 -0.03
C ILE A 87 -2.21 -3.06 0.65
N LYS A 88 -2.98 -4.14 0.52
CA LYS A 88 -2.67 -5.45 1.11
C LYS A 88 -1.96 -6.35 0.13
N ASP A 89 -1.22 -7.31 0.68
CA ASP A 89 -0.68 -8.45 -0.06
C ASP A 89 0.24 -8.06 -1.23
N VAL A 90 1.00 -6.97 -1.06
CA VAL A 90 1.99 -6.53 -2.05
C VAL A 90 3.09 -7.57 -2.16
N GLN A 91 3.25 -8.12 -3.36
CA GLN A 91 4.22 -9.17 -3.66
C GLN A 91 5.60 -8.60 -3.95
N ILE A 92 6.59 -9.04 -3.18
CA ILE A 92 7.99 -8.66 -3.31
C ILE A 92 8.81 -9.88 -3.69
N PHE A 93 9.47 -9.79 -4.83
CA PHE A 93 10.33 -10.84 -5.37
C PHE A 93 11.79 -10.60 -5.03
N ALA A 94 12.56 -11.68 -4.93
CA ALA A 94 14.00 -11.63 -4.73
C ALA A 94 14.69 -10.84 -5.87
N ASN A 95 15.70 -10.06 -5.50
CA ASN A 95 16.56 -9.28 -6.40
C ASN A 95 15.81 -8.33 -7.35
N THR A 96 14.55 -8.01 -7.06
CA THR A 96 13.67 -7.22 -7.92
C THR A 96 13.15 -6.00 -7.16
N THR A 97 13.00 -4.89 -7.88
CA THR A 97 12.35 -3.68 -7.34
C THR A 97 10.88 -3.63 -7.77
N SER A 98 9.97 -3.82 -6.81
CA SER A 98 8.53 -3.66 -7.00
C SER A 98 8.14 -2.19 -6.83
N ILE A 99 7.49 -1.61 -7.84
CA ILE A 99 6.94 -0.25 -7.77
C ILE A 99 5.45 -0.35 -7.46
N GLN A 100 5.04 0.19 -6.32
CA GLN A 100 3.63 0.30 -5.91
C GLN A 100 3.11 1.68 -6.25
N ASN A 101 2.23 1.74 -7.24
CA ASN A 101 1.54 2.96 -7.63
C ASN A 101 0.33 3.17 -6.73
N ALA A 102 0.21 4.38 -6.16
CA ALA A 102 -0.89 4.75 -5.28
C ALA A 102 -1.45 6.11 -5.69
N GLU A 103 -2.72 6.14 -6.06
CA GLU A 103 -3.45 7.37 -6.37
C GLU A 103 -4.18 7.87 -5.13
N LEU A 104 -3.69 8.95 -4.52
CA LEU A 104 -4.36 9.60 -3.39
C LEU A 104 -5.48 10.52 -3.88
N VAL A 105 -6.60 10.45 -3.16
CA VAL A 105 -7.78 11.29 -3.37
C VAL A 105 -7.73 12.45 -2.36
N PRO A 106 -7.78 13.71 -2.80
CA PRO A 106 -7.83 14.86 -1.89
C PRO A 106 -9.06 14.80 -0.99
N ILE A 107 -8.90 15.22 0.27
CA ILE A 107 -10.04 15.41 1.17
C ILE A 107 -10.66 16.77 0.80
N GLU A 108 -11.89 16.76 0.31
CA GLU A 108 -12.67 17.98 0.07
C GLU A 108 -12.76 18.77 1.39
N SER A 109 -12.36 20.05 1.40
CA SER A 109 -12.32 20.91 2.60
C SER A 109 -13.68 21.22 3.25
N GLY A 110 -14.73 20.46 2.93
CA GLY A 110 -16.07 20.54 3.50
C GLY A 110 -16.67 19.19 3.93
N ALA A 111 -15.96 18.06 3.78
CA ALA A 111 -16.45 16.75 4.23
C ALA A 111 -16.28 16.62 5.75
N ASN A 112 -17.29 17.07 6.49
CA ASN A 112 -17.41 16.82 7.92
C ASN A 112 -17.39 15.30 8.18
N THR A 113 -16.33 14.79 8.83
CA THR A 113 -16.22 13.38 9.23
C THR A 113 -17.12 13.10 10.44
N LYS A 114 -18.43 13.28 10.26
CA LYS A 114 -19.45 12.93 11.24
C LYS A 114 -20.61 12.25 10.53
N ASN A 115 -20.57 10.91 10.58
CA ASN A 115 -21.68 9.99 10.36
C ASN A 115 -22.26 9.91 8.95
N ALA A 116 -21.71 9.02 8.11
CA ALA A 116 -22.46 8.40 7.02
C ALA A 116 -22.42 6.88 7.18
N VAL A 117 -23.09 6.37 8.23
CA VAL A 117 -23.73 5.06 8.12
C VAL A 117 -25.06 5.35 7.44
N GLU A 118 -25.09 5.33 6.11
CA GLU A 118 -26.37 5.34 5.39
C GLU A 118 -27.06 4.01 5.65
N ALA A 119 -27.87 3.97 6.72
CA ALA A 119 -28.84 2.90 6.91
C ALA A 119 -29.94 3.08 5.85
N PHE A 120 -29.76 2.43 4.70
CA PHE A 120 -30.77 2.41 3.65
C PHE A 120 -31.96 1.56 4.11
N ARG A 121 -33.05 2.20 4.52
CA ARG A 121 -34.28 1.52 4.93
C ARG A 121 -35.21 1.40 3.73
N VAL A 122 -35.21 0.23 3.09
CA VAL A 122 -36.19 -0.10 2.05
C VAL A 122 -37.56 -0.27 2.71
N LEU A 123 -38.51 0.60 2.38
CA LEU A 123 -39.90 0.42 2.80
C LEU A 123 -40.53 -0.66 1.91
N PRO A 124 -41.31 -1.61 2.48
CA PRO A 124 -42.06 -2.56 1.67
C PRO A 124 -43.00 -1.80 0.74
N GLN A 125 -43.01 -2.20 -0.54
CA GLN A 125 -43.89 -1.60 -1.53
C GLN A 125 -45.32 -2.07 -1.25
N ASP A 126 -46.21 -1.11 -1.01
CA ASP A 126 -47.64 -1.35 -0.82
C ASP A 126 -48.19 -1.98 -2.11
N LEU A 127 -48.93 -3.08 -1.95
CA LEU A 127 -49.39 -3.97 -3.03
C LEU A 127 -50.90 -3.84 -3.18
#